data_AF-A0A225UF82-F1
#
_entry.id   AF-A0A225UF82-F1
#
_cell.length_a   1.000
_cell.length_b   1.000
_cell.length_c   1.000
_cell.angle_alpha   90.00
_cell.angle_beta   90.00
_cell.angle_gamma   90.00
#
_symmetry.space_group_name_H-M   'P 1'
#
loop_
_entity.id
_entity.type
_entity.pdbx_description
1 polymer ?
#
loop_
_entity_poly.entity_id
_entity_poly.type
_entity_poly.pdbx_seq_one_letter_code
_entity_poly.pdbx_strand_id
1 'polypeptide(L)'
;PFGGQRVYKNIFHHQKFVEAFSARDIEQELGFSREQIIALALLLGSDYTDGVRGIGIVNATEIAAAYPGIEGLREFKEWVREFNVAEEVKRVAAKKKKKGKKGKDDEPEEESEESDTETTRERFQLSHSSARRKWELGDEFPSKQVIQAYMVPQVDRSEARFSWSTPDLSALRNYCANAFGWDQQKSDGVLQPLEEKTKAVAASGGRHIQTRLDRFFTSYDDQVHYAQIKSKRLRSAVNQRAISKSKSKKQRK
;
A
#
# COMPACT_ATOMS: atom_id res chain seq x y z
N PRO A 1 0.77 1.64 7.51
CA PRO A 1 2.24 1.48 7.74
C PRO A 1 2.68 1.33 9.22
N PHE A 2 1.75 1.17 10.18
CA PHE A 2 2.07 0.95 11.62
C PHE A 2 2.10 -0.52 12.06
N GLY A 3 2.13 -1.47 11.12
CA GLY A 3 2.17 -2.91 11.43
C GLY A 3 0.80 -3.58 11.64
N GLY A 4 -0.30 -2.92 11.28
CA GLY A 4 -1.62 -3.53 11.24
C GLY A 4 -1.65 -4.76 10.34
N GLN A 5 -2.16 -5.88 10.85
CA GLN A 5 -2.18 -7.17 10.15
C GLN A 5 -3.44 -7.37 9.29
N ARG A 6 -4.57 -6.87 9.79
CA ARG A 6 -5.88 -6.96 9.13
C ARG A 6 -6.56 -5.61 9.20
N VAL A 7 -7.10 -5.15 8.06
CA VAL A 7 -7.82 -3.88 7.95
C VAL A 7 -9.14 -4.13 7.23
N TYR A 8 -10.23 -3.66 7.83
CA TYR A 8 -11.56 -3.68 7.23
C TYR A 8 -11.92 -2.25 6.83
N LYS A 9 -12.13 -2.03 5.54
CA LYS A 9 -12.43 -0.72 4.95
C LYS A 9 -13.86 -0.70 4.43
N ASN A 10 -14.50 0.47 4.54
CA ASN A 10 -15.88 0.72 4.10
C ASN A 10 -16.96 -0.01 4.94
N ILE A 11 -16.70 -0.31 6.22
CA ILE A 11 -17.64 -1.04 7.09
C ILE A 11 -18.98 -0.33 7.34
N PHE A 12 -18.97 1.02 7.30
CA PHE A 12 -20.17 1.85 7.49
C PHE A 12 -20.69 2.44 6.16
N HIS A 13 -20.16 1.98 5.04
CA HIS A 13 -20.65 2.41 3.74
C HIS A 13 -21.98 1.74 3.43
N HIS A 14 -22.87 2.40 2.69
CA HIS A 14 -24.20 1.87 2.32
C HIS A 14 -24.15 0.64 1.38
N GLN A 15 -22.96 0.25 0.94
CA GLN A 15 -22.75 -0.91 0.09
C GLN A 15 -22.82 -2.18 0.94
N LYS A 16 -23.32 -3.27 0.34
CA LYS A 16 -23.51 -4.55 1.04
C LYS A 16 -22.20 -5.34 1.25
N PHE A 17 -21.06 -4.79 0.89
CA PHE A 17 -19.77 -5.46 0.99
C PHE A 17 -18.77 -4.57 1.74
N VAL A 18 -17.85 -5.23 2.43
CA VAL A 18 -16.76 -4.60 3.18
C VAL A 18 -15.45 -5.13 2.60
N GLU A 19 -14.47 -4.25 2.42
CA GLU A 19 -13.18 -4.64 1.87
C GLU A 19 -12.27 -5.10 3.02
N ALA A 20 -11.75 -6.32 2.95
CA ALA A 20 -10.77 -6.84 3.90
C ALA A 20 -9.38 -6.88 3.26
N PHE A 21 -8.39 -6.34 3.97
CA PHE A 21 -7.00 -6.34 3.57
C PHE A 21 -6.16 -7.07 4.62
N SER A 22 -5.33 -8.01 4.16
CA SER A 22 -4.39 -8.77 4.96
C SER A 22 -2.97 -8.37 4.59
N ALA A 23 -2.14 -8.06 5.59
CA ALA A 23 -0.74 -7.71 5.37
C ALA A 23 0.04 -8.85 4.70
N ARG A 24 -0.26 -10.11 5.08
CA ARG A 24 0.34 -11.30 4.49
C ARG A 24 0.05 -11.38 2.99
N ASP A 25 -1.20 -11.15 2.61
CA ASP A 25 -1.67 -11.33 1.24
C ASP A 25 -1.07 -10.25 0.33
N ILE A 26 -1.05 -8.99 0.82
CA ILE A 26 -0.34 -7.88 0.17
C ILE A 26 1.14 -8.22 -0.04
N GLU A 27 1.79 -8.83 0.97
CA GLU A 27 3.20 -9.17 0.87
C GLU A 27 3.47 -10.35 -0.09
N GLN A 28 2.54 -11.30 -0.19
CA GLN A 28 2.65 -12.48 -1.06
C GLN A 28 2.34 -12.14 -2.53
N GLU A 29 1.28 -11.38 -2.78
CA GLU A 29 0.84 -11.06 -4.15
C GLU A 29 1.54 -9.85 -4.73
N LEU A 30 1.72 -8.81 -3.93
CA LEU A 30 2.21 -7.52 -4.42
C LEU A 30 3.67 -7.25 -4.05
N GLY A 31 4.26 -8.07 -3.16
CA GLY A 31 5.64 -7.92 -2.73
C GLY A 31 5.90 -6.69 -1.87
N PHE A 32 4.87 -6.11 -1.26
CA PHE A 32 4.99 -4.95 -0.37
C PHE A 32 5.01 -5.38 1.11
N SER A 33 6.20 -5.51 1.70
CA SER A 33 6.35 -5.56 3.16
C SER A 33 6.22 -4.17 3.79
N ARG A 34 6.19 -4.12 5.13
CA ARG A 34 5.98 -2.86 5.88
C ARG A 34 6.96 -1.76 5.47
N GLU A 35 8.25 -2.06 5.34
CA GLU A 35 9.27 -1.09 4.92
C GLU A 35 9.00 -0.53 3.53
N GLN A 36 8.44 -1.33 2.63
CA GLN A 36 8.17 -0.98 1.25
C GLN A 36 6.89 -0.15 1.15
N ILE A 37 5.91 -0.39 2.02
CA ILE A 37 4.75 0.49 2.19
C ILE A 37 5.21 1.85 2.75
N ILE A 38 6.18 1.87 3.66
CA ILE A 38 6.78 3.12 4.16
C ILE A 38 7.54 3.83 3.03
N ALA A 39 8.31 3.11 2.21
CA ALA A 39 8.97 3.67 1.04
C ALA A 39 7.96 4.28 0.04
N LEU A 40 6.82 3.62 -0.19
CA LEU A 40 5.74 4.18 -1.00
C LEU A 40 5.15 5.45 -0.37
N ALA A 41 4.95 5.50 0.95
CA ALA A 41 4.46 6.70 1.63
C ALA A 41 5.44 7.88 1.49
N LEU A 42 6.75 7.63 1.55
CA LEU A 42 7.78 8.65 1.29
C LEU A 42 7.76 9.18 -0.15
N LEU A 43 7.37 8.35 -1.11
CA LEU A 43 7.32 8.71 -2.53
C LEU A 43 6.00 9.38 -2.94
N LEU A 44 4.86 8.83 -2.49
CA LEU A 44 3.51 9.23 -2.89
C LEU A 44 2.91 10.32 -2.01
N GLY A 45 3.43 10.46 -0.80
CA GLY A 45 2.85 11.30 0.23
C GLY A 45 1.94 10.52 1.18
N SER A 46 1.81 11.05 2.39
CA SER A 46 0.98 10.57 3.50
C SER A 46 0.83 11.68 4.54
N ASP A 47 0.12 11.44 5.62
CA ASP A 47 -0.02 12.42 6.71
C ASP A 47 1.31 12.85 7.35
N TYR A 48 2.40 12.10 7.13
CA TYR A 48 3.74 12.38 7.69
C TYR A 48 4.71 13.00 6.67
N THR A 49 4.34 13.10 5.39
CA THR A 49 5.22 13.63 4.34
C THR A 49 4.42 13.99 3.09
N ASP A 50 4.73 15.11 2.44
CA ASP A 50 4.06 15.52 1.21
C ASP A 50 4.36 14.60 0.01
N GLY A 51 5.37 13.74 0.14
CA GLY A 51 5.83 12.88 -0.94
C GLY A 51 6.73 13.62 -1.93
N VAL A 52 6.90 13.06 -3.13
CA VAL A 52 7.75 13.62 -4.17
C VAL A 52 6.88 14.08 -5.34
N ARG A 53 6.98 15.37 -5.67
CA ARG A 53 6.24 15.96 -6.79
C ARG A 53 6.52 15.19 -8.09
N GLY A 54 5.45 14.85 -8.81
CA GLY A 54 5.55 14.14 -10.09
C GLY A 54 5.77 12.62 -9.98
N ILE A 55 5.79 12.07 -8.76
CA ILE A 55 5.81 10.62 -8.54
C ILE A 55 4.40 10.14 -8.19
N GLY A 56 3.75 9.44 -9.14
CA GLY A 56 2.48 8.75 -8.90
C GLY A 56 2.65 7.26 -8.63
N ILE A 57 1.55 6.53 -8.40
CA ILE A 57 1.57 5.10 -7.99
C ILE A 57 2.40 4.20 -8.91
N VAL A 58 2.40 4.46 -10.22
CA VAL A 58 3.18 3.67 -11.19
C VAL A 58 4.67 3.90 -10.99
N ASN A 59 5.11 5.15 -11.05
CA ASN A 59 6.52 5.50 -10.88
C ASN A 59 7.02 5.10 -9.48
N ALA A 60 6.20 5.30 -8.43
CA ALA A 60 6.57 4.89 -7.07
C ALA A 60 6.77 3.38 -6.96
N THR A 61 5.94 2.58 -7.64
CA THR A 61 6.08 1.12 -7.66
C THR A 61 7.30 0.68 -8.46
N GLU A 62 7.56 1.32 -9.61
CA GLU A 62 8.75 1.07 -10.42
C GLU A 62 10.04 1.44 -9.65
N ILE A 63 10.05 2.57 -8.94
CA ILE A 63 11.15 2.97 -8.05
C ILE A 63 11.32 1.93 -6.94
N ALA A 64 10.24 1.53 -6.27
CA ALA A 64 10.31 0.56 -5.19
C ALA A 64 10.80 -0.84 -5.65
N ALA A 65 10.63 -1.17 -6.94
CA ALA A 65 11.18 -2.38 -7.54
C ALA A 65 12.66 -2.23 -7.91
N ALA A 66 13.08 -1.09 -8.48
CA ALA A 66 14.46 -0.81 -8.90
C ALA A 66 15.40 -0.42 -7.74
N TYR A 67 14.84 0.13 -6.67
CA TYR A 67 15.51 0.65 -5.50
C TYR A 67 14.84 0.11 -4.22
N PRO A 68 15.09 -1.17 -3.88
CA PRO A 68 14.40 -1.81 -2.77
C PRO A 68 14.86 -1.27 -1.42
N GLY A 69 13.89 -1.03 -0.53
CA GLY A 69 14.13 -0.63 0.86
C GLY A 69 14.50 0.86 1.02
N ILE A 70 14.79 1.25 2.26
CA ILE A 70 15.13 2.63 2.61
C ILE A 70 16.49 3.04 2.04
N GLU A 71 17.48 2.13 2.05
CA GLU A 71 18.78 2.37 1.41
C GLU A 71 18.64 2.59 -0.09
N GLY A 72 17.81 1.79 -0.76
CA GLY A 72 17.47 2.00 -2.17
C GLY A 72 16.95 3.41 -2.43
N LEU A 73 16.13 3.99 -1.55
CA LEU A 73 15.65 5.36 -1.72
C LEU A 73 16.76 6.41 -1.59
N ARG A 74 17.84 6.13 -0.85
CA ARG A 74 19.02 7.03 -0.80
C ARG A 74 19.80 6.98 -2.11
N GLU A 75 20.03 5.79 -2.63
CA GLU A 75 20.67 5.59 -3.94
C GLU A 75 19.80 6.18 -5.07
N PHE A 76 18.48 6.08 -4.97
CA PHE A 76 17.55 6.76 -5.88
C PHE A 76 17.72 8.27 -5.82
N LYS A 77 17.90 8.85 -4.62
CA LYS A 77 18.12 10.28 -4.46
C LYS A 77 19.44 10.74 -5.06
N GLU A 78 20.52 10.00 -4.84
CA GLU A 78 21.82 10.26 -5.47
C GLU A 78 21.67 10.20 -6.99
N TRP A 79 21.05 9.14 -7.49
CA TRP A 79 20.67 9.01 -8.89
C TRP A 79 19.63 10.04 -9.33
N VAL A 80 19.01 10.87 -8.51
CA VAL A 80 18.23 12.02 -9.03
C VAL A 80 19.11 13.26 -9.06
N ARG A 81 19.95 13.47 -8.03
CA ARG A 81 20.83 14.63 -7.85
C ARG A 81 22.00 14.72 -8.82
N GLU A 82 22.61 13.59 -9.17
CA GLU A 82 23.76 13.53 -10.10
C GLU A 82 23.38 13.87 -11.56
N PHE A 83 22.29 14.60 -11.79
CA PHE A 83 21.73 14.76 -13.12
C PHE A 83 22.58 15.75 -13.87
N ASN A 84 23.42 15.25 -14.77
CA ASN A 84 24.22 16.09 -15.62
C ASN A 84 23.52 16.36 -16.96
N VAL A 85 23.11 17.61 -17.16
CA VAL A 85 22.45 18.07 -18.40
C VAL A 85 23.33 17.78 -19.63
N ALA A 86 24.64 17.95 -19.54
CA ALA A 86 25.56 17.79 -20.66
C ALA A 86 25.72 16.32 -21.07
N GLU A 87 25.78 15.39 -20.11
CA GLU A 87 25.84 13.96 -20.40
C GLU A 87 24.54 13.45 -21.03
N GLU A 88 23.40 13.95 -20.56
CA GLU A 88 22.11 13.53 -21.09
C GLU A 88 21.89 14.04 -22.52
N VAL A 89 22.31 15.27 -22.84
CA VAL A 89 22.27 15.80 -24.21
C VAL A 89 23.11 14.94 -25.15
N LYS A 90 24.31 14.51 -24.73
CA LYS A 90 25.16 13.57 -25.49
C LYS A 90 24.46 12.22 -25.69
N ARG A 91 23.80 11.68 -24.66
CA ARG A 91 23.04 10.42 -24.72
C ARG A 91 21.87 10.48 -25.70
N VAL A 92 21.06 11.53 -25.64
CA VAL A 92 19.91 11.72 -26.55
C VAL A 92 20.37 11.86 -28.01
N ALA A 93 21.49 12.57 -28.24
CA ALA A 93 22.10 12.68 -29.56
C ALA A 93 22.60 11.32 -30.10
N ALA A 94 23.20 10.49 -29.24
CA ALA A 94 23.66 9.14 -29.60
C ALA A 94 22.48 8.20 -29.95
N LYS A 95 21.38 8.24 -29.18
CA LYS A 95 20.14 7.48 -29.50
C LYS A 95 19.52 7.89 -30.83
N LYS A 96 19.48 9.19 -31.14
CA LYS A 96 19.00 9.70 -32.44
C LYS A 96 19.88 9.21 -33.60
N LYS A 97 21.21 9.19 -33.44
CA LYS A 97 22.14 8.63 -34.43
C LYS A 97 21.94 7.13 -34.65
N LYS A 98 21.76 6.34 -33.58
CA LYS A 98 21.52 4.88 -33.67
C LYS A 98 20.18 4.57 -34.36
N LYS A 99 19.14 5.37 -34.11
CA LYS A 99 17.81 5.21 -34.73
C LYS A 99 17.76 5.70 -36.19
N GLY A 100 18.54 6.72 -36.54
CA GLY A 100 18.69 7.19 -37.93
C GLY A 100 19.51 6.26 -38.84
N LYS A 101 20.37 5.40 -38.25
CA LYS A 101 21.15 4.39 -38.98
C LYS A 101 20.36 3.10 -39.26
N LYS A 102 19.24 2.87 -38.57
CA LYS A 102 18.38 1.67 -38.72
C LYS A 102 17.31 1.80 -39.83
N GLY A 103 17.50 2.73 -40.77
CA GLY A 103 16.54 3.07 -41.83
C GLY A 103 17.07 2.88 -43.25
N LYS A 104 18.18 2.17 -43.43
CA LYS A 104 18.68 1.81 -44.76
C LYS A 104 19.45 0.50 -44.66
N ASP A 105 18.98 -0.46 -45.45
CA ASP A 105 19.49 -1.81 -45.71
C ASP A 105 18.83 -2.92 -44.86
N ASP A 106 17.87 -3.59 -45.51
CA ASP A 106 17.26 -4.86 -45.15
C ASP A 106 18.30 -5.98 -45.33
N GLU A 107 18.88 -6.46 -44.22
CA GLU A 107 19.32 -7.85 -44.07
C GLU A 107 18.95 -8.29 -42.64
N PRO A 108 18.57 -9.56 -42.43
CA PRO A 108 18.29 -10.06 -41.09
C PRO A 108 19.61 -10.19 -40.35
N GLU A 109 20.03 -9.12 -39.68
CA GLU A 109 21.02 -9.19 -38.62
C GLU A 109 20.50 -10.23 -37.62
N GLU A 110 21.25 -11.32 -37.48
CA GLU A 110 21.14 -12.26 -36.36
C GLU A 110 20.88 -11.44 -35.10
N GLU A 111 19.84 -11.83 -34.35
CA GLU A 111 19.57 -11.28 -33.02
C GLU A 111 20.83 -11.51 -32.19
N SER A 112 21.75 -10.54 -32.23
CA SER A 112 22.87 -10.46 -31.34
C SER A 112 22.23 -10.42 -29.97
N GLU A 113 22.40 -11.50 -29.22
CA GLU A 113 22.02 -11.65 -27.83
C GLU A 113 22.59 -10.45 -27.07
N GLU A 114 21.84 -9.34 -27.01
CA GLU A 114 22.13 -8.20 -26.16
C GLU A 114 21.98 -8.74 -24.74
N SER A 115 23.13 -9.18 -24.23
CA SER A 115 23.41 -9.76 -22.92
C SER A 115 22.28 -9.59 -21.90
N ASP A 116 21.83 -10.72 -21.37
CA ASP A 116 20.87 -10.87 -20.28
C ASP A 116 21.39 -10.34 -18.91
N THR A 117 22.16 -9.24 -18.93
CA THR A 117 22.89 -8.67 -17.78
C THR A 117 22.33 -7.34 -17.29
N GLU A 118 21.39 -6.74 -18.02
CA GLU A 118 20.86 -5.43 -17.63
C GLU A 118 19.97 -5.56 -16.39
N THR A 119 20.45 -5.01 -15.28
CA THR A 119 19.77 -5.06 -13.99
C THR A 119 18.44 -4.29 -14.04
N THR A 120 17.47 -4.67 -13.21
CA THR A 120 16.17 -3.95 -13.09
C THR A 120 16.36 -2.44 -12.88
N ARG A 121 17.46 -2.07 -12.20
CA ARG A 121 17.87 -0.69 -11.97
C ARG A 121 18.28 0.02 -13.25
N GLU A 122 19.17 -0.54 -14.07
CA GLU A 122 19.64 0.10 -15.30
C GLU A 122 18.50 0.36 -16.29
N ARG A 123 17.62 -0.62 -16.47
CA ARG A 123 16.39 -0.47 -17.28
C ARG A 123 15.50 0.67 -16.76
N PHE A 124 15.34 0.75 -15.45
CA PHE A 124 14.58 1.84 -14.81
C PHE A 124 15.24 3.20 -15.10
N GLN A 125 16.55 3.32 -14.90
CA GLN A 125 17.27 4.58 -15.11
C GLN A 125 17.20 5.04 -16.57
N LEU A 126 17.29 4.12 -17.54
CA LEU A 126 17.18 4.43 -18.96
C LEU A 126 15.77 4.93 -19.33
N SER A 127 14.73 4.24 -18.84
CA SER A 127 13.33 4.58 -19.12
C SER A 127 12.86 5.87 -18.43
N HIS A 128 13.47 6.24 -17.30
CA HIS A 128 13.06 7.39 -16.48
C HIS A 128 14.03 8.57 -16.53
N SER A 129 15.03 8.53 -17.40
CA SER A 129 16.01 9.61 -17.64
C SER A 129 15.37 11.00 -17.82
N SER A 130 14.28 11.09 -18.59
CA SER A 130 13.56 12.35 -18.82
C SER A 130 12.65 12.75 -17.64
N ALA A 131 12.04 11.77 -16.97
CA ALA A 131 11.14 11.99 -15.84
C ALA A 131 11.90 12.47 -14.59
N ARG A 132 13.12 11.97 -14.38
CA ARG A 132 14.04 12.33 -13.29
C ARG A 132 14.18 13.84 -13.11
N ARG A 133 14.16 14.62 -14.20
CA ARG A 133 14.27 16.09 -14.18
C ARG A 133 13.15 16.81 -13.41
N LYS A 134 11.99 16.15 -13.28
CA LYS A 134 10.80 16.73 -12.65
C LYS A 134 10.67 16.32 -11.19
N TRP A 135 11.51 15.40 -10.72
CA TRP A 135 11.45 14.88 -9.36
C TRP A 135 12.35 15.71 -8.45
N GLU A 136 11.71 16.51 -7.61
CA GLU A 136 12.37 17.37 -6.64
C GLU A 136 12.48 16.62 -5.30
N LEU A 137 13.69 16.14 -4.98
CA LEU A 137 13.97 15.44 -3.73
C LEU A 137 14.66 16.37 -2.74
N GLY A 138 13.97 16.71 -1.65
CA GLY A 138 14.50 17.53 -0.56
C GLY A 138 15.74 16.92 0.12
N ASP A 139 16.50 17.76 0.83
CA ASP A 139 17.71 17.34 1.55
C ASP A 139 17.46 16.30 2.63
N GLU A 140 16.28 16.33 3.24
CA GLU A 140 15.88 15.34 4.24
C GLU A 140 15.38 14.02 3.63
N PHE A 141 15.17 13.92 2.31
CA PHE A 141 14.69 12.67 1.71
C PHE A 141 15.78 11.57 1.73
N PRO A 142 15.45 10.30 2.06
CA PRO A 142 14.24 9.86 2.73
C PRO A 142 14.26 10.26 4.23
N SER A 143 13.17 10.87 4.71
CA SER A 143 13.13 11.46 6.06
C SER A 143 13.23 10.39 7.16
N LYS A 144 14.31 10.47 7.96
CA LYS A 144 14.56 9.58 9.10
C LYS A 144 13.44 9.67 10.13
N GLN A 145 12.91 10.87 10.36
CA GLN A 145 11.84 11.12 11.33
C GLN A 145 10.53 10.42 10.91
N VAL A 146 10.17 10.52 9.62
CA VAL A 146 8.98 9.85 9.07
C VAL A 146 9.10 8.34 9.15
N ILE A 147 10.28 7.80 8.80
CA ILE A 147 10.56 6.37 8.92
C ILE A 147 10.41 5.91 10.37
N GLN A 148 10.99 6.65 11.32
CA GLN A 148 10.92 6.33 12.75
C GLN A 148 9.49 6.38 13.27
N ALA A 149 8.70 7.39 12.91
CA ALA A 149 7.30 7.52 13.30
C ALA A 149 6.49 6.29 12.88
N TYR A 150 6.72 5.79 11.66
CA TYR A 150 6.06 4.58 11.18
C TYR A 150 6.59 3.28 11.80
N MET A 151 7.89 3.17 12.03
CA MET A 151 8.53 1.93 12.51
C MET A 151 8.33 1.73 14.01
N VAL A 152 8.47 2.80 14.80
CA VAL A 152 8.39 2.79 16.26
C VAL A 152 7.36 3.82 16.73
N PRO A 153 6.06 3.59 16.43
CA PRO A 153 5.00 4.44 16.95
C PRO A 153 4.91 4.31 18.47
N GLN A 154 4.57 5.41 19.14
CA GLN A 154 4.21 5.38 20.55
C GLN A 154 2.82 4.76 20.68
N VAL A 155 2.74 3.60 21.32
CA VAL A 155 1.50 2.85 21.51
C VAL A 155 1.37 2.41 22.96
N ASP A 156 0.14 2.32 23.44
CA ASP A 156 -0.14 1.64 24.70
C ASP A 156 0.21 0.15 24.59
N ARG A 157 0.97 -0.36 25.56
CA ARG A 157 1.41 -1.76 25.65
C ARG A 157 0.66 -2.53 26.74
N SER A 158 -0.38 -1.94 27.31
CA SER A 158 -1.23 -2.57 28.32
C SER A 158 -1.81 -3.88 27.79
N GLU A 159 -1.69 -4.92 28.61
CA GLU A 159 -2.32 -6.23 28.38
C GLU A 159 -3.67 -6.35 29.12
N ALA A 160 -4.22 -5.22 29.59
CA ALA A 160 -5.51 -5.19 30.26
C ALA A 160 -6.59 -5.80 29.37
N ARG A 161 -7.37 -6.72 29.96
CA ARG A 161 -8.46 -7.38 29.24
C ARG A 161 -9.62 -6.42 29.06
N PHE A 162 -10.12 -6.33 27.83
CA PHE A 162 -11.39 -5.67 27.58
C PHE A 162 -12.54 -6.43 28.26
N SER A 163 -13.51 -5.68 28.75
CA SER A 163 -14.77 -6.19 29.28
C SER A 163 -15.93 -5.54 28.54
N TRP A 164 -16.98 -6.31 28.30
CA TRP A 164 -18.21 -5.82 27.69
C TRP A 164 -19.37 -6.01 28.66
N SER A 165 -20.18 -4.97 28.82
CA SER A 165 -21.38 -4.99 29.65
C SER A 165 -22.63 -4.80 28.81
N THR A 166 -23.79 -5.13 29.38
CA THR A 166 -25.08 -4.78 28.78
C THR A 166 -25.23 -3.26 28.72
N PRO A 167 -25.72 -2.71 27.59
CA PRO A 167 -25.93 -1.28 27.46
C PRO A 167 -27.05 -0.80 28.40
N ASP A 168 -26.86 0.36 29.03
CA ASP A 168 -27.91 1.02 29.81
C ASP A 168 -28.87 1.77 28.89
N LEU A 169 -30.00 1.14 28.61
CA LEU A 169 -31.01 1.66 27.69
C LEU A 169 -31.71 2.92 28.24
N SER A 170 -31.77 3.08 29.56
CA SER A 170 -32.37 4.27 30.18
C SER A 170 -31.45 5.49 30.04
N ALA A 171 -30.15 5.29 30.30
CA ALA A 171 -29.14 6.32 30.11
C ALA A 171 -29.01 6.71 28.63
N LEU A 172 -29.08 5.74 27.71
CA LEU A 172 -29.04 6.00 26.27
C LEU A 172 -30.23 6.85 25.80
N ARG A 173 -31.45 6.58 26.28
CA ARG A 173 -32.64 7.40 25.98
C ARG A 173 -32.46 8.84 26.46
N ASN A 174 -32.02 9.02 27.71
CA ASN A 174 -31.76 10.35 28.27
C ASN A 174 -30.67 11.10 27.49
N TYR A 175 -29.61 10.38 27.06
CA TYR A 175 -28.58 10.95 26.22
C TYR A 175 -29.10 11.36 24.84
N CYS A 176 -29.91 10.53 24.17
CA CYS A 176 -30.50 10.85 22.87
C CYS A 176 -31.45 12.06 22.93
N ALA A 177 -32.22 12.19 24.02
CA ALA A 177 -33.07 13.36 24.25
C ALA A 177 -32.22 14.64 24.42
N ASN A 178 -31.19 14.59 25.26
CA ASN A 178 -30.37 15.76 25.57
C ASN A 178 -29.41 16.17 24.43
N ALA A 179 -28.78 15.20 23.77
CA ALA A 179 -27.77 15.45 22.74
C ALA A 179 -28.37 15.66 21.33
N PHE A 180 -29.45 14.97 21.01
CA PHE A 180 -30.04 14.97 19.67
C PHE A 180 -31.46 15.51 19.60
N GLY A 181 -32.08 15.83 20.74
CA GLY A 181 -33.48 16.27 20.80
C GLY A 181 -34.47 15.18 20.36
N TRP A 182 -34.10 13.90 20.50
CA TRP A 182 -35.00 12.81 20.11
C TRP A 182 -36.11 12.66 21.14
N ASP A 183 -37.34 12.46 20.64
CA ASP A 183 -38.42 11.98 21.47
C ASP A 183 -38.20 10.51 21.88
N GLN A 184 -39.03 10.05 22.82
CA GLN A 184 -38.95 8.70 23.33
C GLN A 184 -39.24 7.66 22.23
N GLN A 185 -40.23 7.92 21.37
CA GLN A 185 -40.64 7.00 20.32
C GLN A 185 -39.53 6.74 19.29
N LYS A 186 -38.81 7.79 18.87
CA LYS A 186 -37.67 7.70 17.97
C LYS A 186 -36.51 6.96 18.61
N SER A 187 -36.23 7.25 19.87
CA SER A 187 -35.17 6.56 20.63
C SER A 187 -35.48 5.07 20.77
N ASP A 188 -36.72 4.73 21.11
CA ASP A 188 -37.18 3.35 21.24
C ASP A 188 -37.11 2.61 19.89
N GLY A 189 -37.55 3.23 18.80
CA GLY A 189 -37.49 2.61 17.47
C GLY A 189 -36.07 2.25 17.01
N VAL A 190 -35.06 3.04 17.38
CA VAL A 190 -33.65 2.77 17.05
C VAL A 190 -33.02 1.77 18.02
N LEU A 191 -33.38 1.83 19.30
CA LEU A 191 -32.80 0.97 20.34
C LEU A 191 -33.45 -0.42 20.42
N GLN A 192 -34.68 -0.58 19.94
CA GLN A 192 -35.42 -1.85 20.03
C GLN A 192 -34.63 -3.08 19.55
N PRO A 193 -33.94 -3.07 18.38
CA PRO A 193 -33.16 -4.23 17.94
C PRO A 193 -32.02 -4.58 18.90
N LEU A 194 -31.45 -3.59 19.59
CA LEU A 194 -30.42 -3.77 20.60
C LEU A 194 -31.01 -4.38 21.88
N GLU A 195 -32.19 -3.94 22.31
CA GLU A 195 -32.89 -4.51 23.46
C GLU A 195 -33.23 -5.99 23.25
N GLU A 196 -33.79 -6.33 22.09
CA GLU A 196 -34.15 -7.70 21.71
C GLU A 196 -32.91 -8.61 21.72
N LYS A 197 -31.80 -8.14 21.13
CA LYS A 197 -30.53 -8.87 21.13
C LYS A 197 -29.98 -9.07 22.55
N THR A 198 -30.09 -8.06 23.41
CA THR A 198 -29.62 -8.13 24.80
C THR A 198 -30.45 -9.11 25.62
N LYS A 199 -31.79 -9.11 25.44
CA LYS A 199 -32.70 -10.08 26.05
C LYS A 199 -32.40 -11.51 25.59
N ALA A 200 -32.13 -11.73 24.30
CA ALA A 200 -31.75 -13.03 23.77
C ALA A 200 -30.43 -13.55 24.36
N VAL A 201 -29.44 -12.66 24.55
CA VAL A 201 -28.16 -12.98 25.23
C VAL A 201 -28.40 -13.38 26.68
N ALA A 202 -29.26 -12.65 27.41
CA ALA A 202 -29.59 -12.95 28.79
C ALA A 202 -30.33 -14.30 28.94
N ALA A 203 -31.32 -14.56 28.06
CA ALA A 203 -32.09 -15.81 28.04
C ALA A 203 -31.22 -17.05 27.73
N SER A 204 -30.12 -16.87 26.98
CA SER A 204 -29.15 -17.95 26.69
C SER A 204 -28.10 -18.16 27.80
N GLY A 205 -28.28 -17.54 28.98
CA GLY A 205 -27.37 -17.67 30.11
C GLY A 205 -25.98 -17.08 29.84
N GLY A 206 -25.90 -16.02 29.03
CA GLY A 206 -24.64 -15.37 28.67
C GLY A 206 -23.77 -16.16 27.66
N ARG A 207 -24.29 -17.26 27.09
CA ARG A 207 -23.57 -18.06 26.08
C ARG A 207 -23.67 -17.52 24.66
N HIS A 208 -24.28 -16.36 24.45
CA HIS A 208 -24.27 -15.73 23.13
C HIS A 208 -22.84 -15.31 22.77
N ILE A 209 -22.11 -16.21 22.10
CA ILE A 209 -20.80 -15.97 21.54
C ILE A 209 -20.99 -15.00 20.37
N GLN A 210 -20.68 -13.72 20.59
CA GLN A 210 -20.54 -12.80 19.48
C GLN A 210 -19.42 -13.33 18.57
N THR A 211 -19.77 -13.74 17.35
CA THR A 211 -18.78 -14.18 16.38
C THR A 211 -17.84 -13.04 16.07
N ARG A 212 -16.56 -13.36 15.90
CA ARG A 212 -15.58 -12.39 15.44
C ARG A 212 -15.95 -11.95 14.02
N LEU A 213 -15.62 -10.69 13.73
CA LEU A 213 -15.96 -10.06 12.45
C LEU A 213 -15.37 -10.85 11.26
N ASP A 214 -14.22 -11.49 11.44
CA ASP A 214 -13.55 -12.32 10.43
C ASP A 214 -14.41 -13.47 9.89
N ARG A 215 -15.37 -13.98 10.66
CA ARG A 215 -16.27 -15.06 10.20
C ARG A 215 -17.25 -14.63 9.10
N PHE A 216 -17.43 -13.32 8.91
CA PHE A 216 -18.28 -12.77 7.85
C PHE A 216 -17.54 -12.52 6.54
N PHE A 217 -16.23 -12.76 6.48
CA PHE A 217 -15.40 -12.49 5.30
C PHE A 217 -14.90 -13.80 4.68
N THR A 218 -14.80 -13.82 3.36
CA THR A 218 -14.12 -14.89 2.63
C THR A 218 -12.65 -14.93 3.00
N SER A 219 -12.12 -16.13 3.19
CA SER A 219 -10.68 -16.35 3.41
C SER A 219 -9.91 -16.12 2.12
N TYR A 220 -8.61 -15.86 2.26
CA TYR A 220 -7.67 -15.87 1.14
C TYR A 220 -7.67 -17.21 0.38
N ASP A 221 -7.87 -18.32 1.11
CA ASP A 221 -7.91 -19.67 0.55
C ASP A 221 -9.11 -19.91 -0.38
N ASP A 222 -10.12 -19.03 -0.33
CA ASP A 222 -11.30 -19.11 -1.21
C ASP A 222 -10.98 -18.62 -2.65
N GLN A 223 -9.77 -18.11 -2.89
CA GLN A 223 -9.29 -17.60 -4.20
C GLN A 223 -10.17 -16.49 -4.82
N VAL A 224 -10.94 -15.80 -3.98
CA VAL A 224 -11.80 -14.70 -4.42
C VAL A 224 -11.06 -13.37 -4.31
N HIS A 225 -10.47 -12.91 -5.42
CA HIS A 225 -9.78 -11.62 -5.50
C HIS A 225 -10.66 -10.58 -6.19
N TYR A 226 -11.15 -9.61 -5.41
CA TYR A 226 -11.96 -8.50 -5.95
C TYR A 226 -11.12 -7.39 -6.59
N ALA A 227 -9.87 -7.23 -6.17
CA ALA A 227 -8.99 -6.18 -6.65
C ALA A 227 -8.20 -6.64 -7.89
N GLN A 228 -8.32 -5.91 -9.01
CA GLN A 228 -7.56 -6.17 -10.24
C GLN A 228 -6.68 -4.98 -10.61
N ILE A 229 -5.39 -5.23 -10.84
CA ILE A 229 -4.46 -4.21 -11.34
C ILE A 229 -4.73 -3.95 -12.82
N LYS A 230 -5.49 -2.89 -13.14
CA LYS A 230 -5.86 -2.57 -14.54
C LYS A 230 -4.67 -2.09 -15.39
N SER A 231 -3.71 -1.38 -14.80
CA SER A 231 -2.57 -0.82 -15.52
C SER A 231 -1.52 -1.89 -15.87
N LYS A 232 -1.20 -2.04 -17.16
CA LYS A 232 -0.16 -2.96 -17.64
C LYS A 232 1.22 -2.63 -17.05
N ARG A 233 1.58 -1.34 -16.98
CA ARG A 233 2.86 -0.88 -16.40
C ARG A 233 2.94 -1.21 -14.91
N LEU A 234 1.88 -0.91 -14.17
CA LEU A 234 1.83 -1.21 -12.73
C LEU A 234 1.90 -2.71 -12.47
N ARG A 235 1.18 -3.52 -13.26
CA ARG A 235 1.20 -4.98 -13.17
C ARG A 235 2.60 -5.54 -13.45
N SER A 236 3.29 -5.02 -14.47
CA SER A 236 4.67 -5.40 -14.77
C SER A 236 5.62 -5.10 -13.60
N ALA A 237 5.54 -3.90 -13.03
CA ALA A 237 6.37 -3.50 -11.89
C ALA A 237 6.13 -4.37 -10.64
N VAL A 238 4.87 -4.71 -10.35
CA VAL A 238 4.50 -5.62 -9.25
C VAL A 238 5.04 -7.03 -9.51
N ASN A 239 4.88 -7.56 -10.72
CA ASN A 239 5.34 -8.91 -11.07
C ASN A 239 6.88 -9.03 -11.00
N GLN A 240 7.61 -8.04 -11.52
CA GLN A 240 9.08 -8.00 -11.40
C GLN A 240 9.52 -8.08 -9.93
N ARG A 241 8.77 -7.41 -9.05
CA ARG A 241 9.04 -7.43 -7.62
C ARG A 241 8.75 -8.77 -6.98
N ALA A 242 7.60 -9.38 -7.26
CA ALA A 242 7.26 -10.71 -6.76
C ALA A 242 8.34 -11.76 -7.13
N ILE A 243 8.88 -11.66 -8.35
CA ILE A 243 9.97 -12.52 -8.84
C ILE A 243 11.30 -12.25 -8.12
N SER A 244 11.66 -10.99 -7.88
CA SER A 244 12.90 -10.64 -7.17
C SER A 244 12.95 -11.24 -5.75
N LYS A 245 11.78 -11.28 -5.08
CA LYS A 245 11.63 -11.84 -3.73
C LYS A 245 11.73 -13.37 -3.71
N SER A 246 11.19 -14.07 -4.71
CA SER A 246 11.28 -15.53 -4.79
C SER A 246 12.73 -15.98 -5.01
N LYS A 247 13.51 -15.23 -5.81
CA LYS A 247 14.95 -15.46 -6.00
C LYS A 247 15.75 -15.26 -4.69
N SER A 248 15.50 -14.16 -3.95
CA SER A 248 16.21 -13.90 -2.69
C SER A 248 15.89 -14.94 -1.59
N LYS A 249 14.66 -15.46 -1.56
CA LYS A 249 14.26 -16.53 -0.62
C LYS A 249 14.91 -17.88 -0.96
N LYS A 250 15.24 -18.14 -2.23
CA LYS A 250 15.92 -19.36 -2.68
C LYS A 250 17.43 -19.33 -2.42
N GLN A 251 18.05 -18.15 -2.34
CA GLN A 251 19.47 -17.99 -2.01
C GLN A 251 19.77 -18.01 -0.50
N ARG A 252 18.76 -17.87 0.37
CA ARG A 252 18.91 -17.89 1.84
C ARG A 252 18.56 -19.24 2.48
N LYS A 253 18.29 -20.26 1.66
CA LYS A 253 18.10 -21.67 2.07
C LYS A 253 19.27 -22.48 1.57
#